data_AF-A0A4R0SZV3-F1
#
_entry.id   AF-A0A4R0SZV3-F1
#
_cell.length_a   1.000
_cell.length_b   1.000
_cell.length_c   1.000
_cell.angle_alpha   90.00
_cell.angle_beta   90.00
_cell.angle_gamma   90.00
#
_symmetry.space_group_name_H-M   'P 1'
#
loop_
_entity.id
_entity.type
_entity.pdbx_description
1 polymer ?
#
loop_
_entity_poly.entity_id
_entity_poly.type
_entity_poly.pdbx_seq_one_letter_code
_entity_poly.pdbx_strand_id
1 'polypeptide(L)' 'MRKIAERYPCTLMLALAVCCLASLAWLLTHDGCLHPIGNMIALVVYVASGTLLVLPKAVEWFERYLPDMTEGE' A
#
# COMPACT_ATOMS: atom_id res chain seq x y z
N MET A 1 -15.84 -5.81 6.33
CA MET A 1 -15.09 -4.99 5.35
C MET A 1 -14.75 -5.70 4.04
N ARG A 2 -14.65 -7.04 3.98
CA ARG A 2 -14.34 -7.78 2.73
C ARG A 2 -15.31 -7.54 1.55
N LYS A 3 -16.62 -7.39 1.81
CA LYS A 3 -17.65 -7.22 0.76
C LYS A 3 -17.59 -5.90 -0.02
N ILE A 4 -16.92 -4.85 0.48
CA ILE A 4 -16.86 -3.54 -0.19
C ILE A 4 -15.72 -3.53 -1.22
N ALA A 5 -14.60 -4.20 -0.92
CA ALA A 5 -13.44 -4.31 -1.80
C ALA A 5 -13.74 -5.13 -3.08
N GLU A 6 -14.61 -6.14 -2.99
CA GLU A 6 -15.04 -6.94 -4.16
C GLU A 6 -15.89 -6.15 -5.16
N ARG A 7 -16.56 -5.07 -4.72
CA ARG A 7 -17.53 -4.36 -5.56
C ARG A 7 -16.95 -3.20 -6.35
N TYR A 8 -15.78 -2.69 -5.94
CA TYR A 8 -15.11 -1.53 -6.55
C TYR A 8 -13.57 -1.63 -6.46
N PRO A 9 -12.94 -2.66 -7.06
CA PRO A 9 -11.50 -2.88 -6.95
C PRO A 9 -10.70 -1.69 -7.51
N CYS A 10 -11.13 -1.15 -8.66
CA CYS A 10 -10.47 -0.02 -9.30
C CYS A 10 -10.60 1.28 -8.49
N THR A 11 -11.78 1.53 -7.92
CA THR A 11 -12.04 2.75 -7.14
C THR A 11 -11.27 2.73 -5.83
N LEU A 12 -11.11 1.56 -5.21
CA LEU A 12 -10.29 1.38 -4.02
C LEU A 12 -8.80 1.53 -4.31
N MET A 13 -8.28 0.96 -5.41
CA MET A 13 -6.90 1.18 -5.85
C MET A 13 -6.61 2.65 -6.13
N LEU A 14 -7.52 3.36 -6.81
CA LEU A 14 -7.39 4.79 -7.07
C LEU A 14 -7.39 5.60 -5.77
N ALA A 15 -8.29 5.29 -4.84
CA ALA A 15 -8.33 5.97 -3.53
C ALA A 15 -7.03 5.75 -2.75
N LEU A 16 -6.49 4.53 -2.72
CA LEU A 16 -5.21 4.23 -2.08
C LEU A 16 -4.05 4.96 -2.78
N ALA A 17 -4.04 5.02 -4.11
CA ALA A 17 -3.01 5.72 -4.87
C ALA A 17 -3.02 7.23 -4.59
N VAL A 18 -4.20 7.84 -4.54
CA VAL A 18 -4.38 9.26 -4.17
C VAL A 18 -3.92 9.50 -2.74
N CYS A 19 -4.29 8.64 -1.78
CA CYS A 19 -3.84 8.76 -0.39
C CYS A 19 -2.32 8.63 -0.26
N CYS A 20 -1.71 7.75 -1.05
CA CYS A 20 -0.26 7.53 -1.08
C CYS A 20 0.47 8.78 -1.59
N LEU A 21 0.02 9.34 -2.73
CA LEU A 21 0.58 10.58 -3.29
C LEU A 21 0.38 11.79 -2.38
N ALA A 22 -0.81 11.93 -1.77
CA ALA A 22 -1.10 13.01 -0.84
C ALA A 22 -0.21 12.93 0.42
N SER A 23 0.01 11.73 0.95
CA SER A 23 0.90 11.53 2.11
C SER A 23 2.36 11.83 1.78
N LEU A 24 2.81 11.47 0.57
CA LEU A 24 4.15 11.78 0.09
C LEU A 24 4.34 13.29 -0.10
N ALA A 25 3.38 13.98 -0.72
CA ALA A 25 3.39 15.43 -0.85
C ALA A 25 3.39 16.14 0.51
N TRP A 26 2.66 15.59 1.49
CA TRP A 26 2.65 16.09 2.87
C TRP A 26 4.02 15.94 3.55
N LEU A 27 4.68 14.80 3.39
CA LEU A 27 6.04 14.55 3.91
C LEU A 27 7.10 15.50 3.29
N LEU A 28 6.91 15.87 2.02
CA LEU A 28 7.81 16.76 1.29
C LEU A 28 7.56 18.24 1.56
N THR A 29 6.44 18.60 2.20
CA THR A 29 6.09 20.00 2.51
C THR A 29 6.81 20.46 3.78
N HIS A 30 7.34 21.69 3.76
CA HIS A 30 8.08 22.28 4.87
C HIS A 30 7.28 22.35 6.19
N ASP A 31 5.95 22.52 6.12
CA ASP A 31 5.04 22.46 7.28
C ASP A 31 4.93 21.05 7.91
N GLY A 32 5.19 19.98 7.16
CA GLY A 32 5.15 18.61 7.65
C GLY A 32 6.26 18.31 8.67
N CYS A 33 7.44 18.91 8.50
CA CYS A 33 8.58 18.77 9.42
C CYS A 33 8.34 19.39 10.80
N LEU A 34 7.43 20.36 10.90
CA LEU A 34 7.08 21.04 12.15
C LEU A 34 6.02 20.27 12.97
N HIS A 35 5.39 19.26 12.38
CA HIS A 35 4.31 18.49 13.01
C HIS A 35 4.66 16.99 13.11
N PRO A 36 5.32 16.55 14.21
CA PRO A 36 5.78 15.17 14.36
C PRO A 36 4.64 14.14 14.31
N ILE A 37 3.48 14.49 14.85
CA ILE A 37 2.28 13.64 14.85
C ILE A 37 1.70 13.51 13.43
N GLY A 38 1.61 14.63 12.70
CA GLY A 38 1.12 14.64 11.31
C GLY A 38 2.03 13.82 10.39
N ASN A 39 3.34 13.91 10.60
CA ASN A 39 4.32 13.14 9.85
C ASN A 39 4.20 11.62 10.12
N MET A 40 3.98 11.24 11.38
CA MET A 40 3.79 9.82 11.74
C MET A 40 2.54 9.23 11.09
N ILE A 41 1.42 9.97 11.09
CA ILE A 41 0.16 9.55 10.46
C ILE A 41 0.35 9.43 8.94
N ALA A 42 0.96 10.42 8.30
CA ALA A 42 1.24 10.39 6.86
C ALA A 42 2.12 9.19 6.48
N LEU A 43 3.12 8.87 7.30
CA LEU A 43 3.99 7.71 7.08
C LEU A 43 3.23 6.38 7.21
N VAL A 44 2.37 6.24 8.23
CA VAL A 44 1.52 5.04 8.40
C VAL A 44 0.55 4.89 7.24
N VAL A 45 -0.10 5.97 6.80
CA VAL A 45 -1.03 5.96 5.65
C VAL A 45 -0.28 5.63 4.37
N TYR A 46 0.91 6.18 4.16
CA TYR A 46 1.77 5.88 3.02
C TYR A 46 2.18 4.40 2.97
N VAL A 47 2.65 3.85 4.09
CA VAL A 47 3.06 2.43 4.17
C VAL A 47 1.86 1.50 4.01
N ALA A 48 0.74 1.77 4.67
CA ALA A 48 -0.45 0.95 4.57
C ALA A 48 -1.02 0.94 3.14
N SER A 49 -1.13 2.12 2.51
CA SER A 49 -1.66 2.23 1.15
C SER A 49 -0.71 1.62 0.11
N GLY A 50 0.59 1.88 0.21
CA GLY A 50 1.62 1.27 -0.62
C GLY A 50 1.65 -0.26 -0.49
N THR A 51 1.59 -0.78 0.74
CA THR A 51 1.57 -2.24 0.98
C THR A 51 0.32 -2.87 0.37
N LEU A 52 -0.86 -2.28 0.58
CA LEU A 52 -2.11 -2.79 -0.01
C LEU A 52 -2.09 -2.77 -1.55
N LEU A 53 -1.45 -1.77 -2.16
CA LEU A 53 -1.26 -1.67 -3.61
C LEU A 53 -0.27 -2.71 -4.15
N VAL A 54 0.82 -2.96 -3.42
CA VAL A 54 1.88 -3.90 -3.82
C VAL A 54 1.49 -5.35 -3.54
N LEU A 55 0.69 -5.61 -2.50
CA LEU A 55 0.31 -6.96 -2.06
C LEU A 55 -0.22 -7.88 -3.18
N PRO A 56 -1.20 -7.49 -4.03
CA PRO A 56 -1.67 -8.38 -5.09
C PRO A 56 -0.58 -8.70 -6.12
N LYS A 57 0.31 -7.75 -6.40
CA LYS A 57 1.44 -7.95 -7.32
C LYS A 57 2.54 -8.78 -6.69
N ALA A 58 2.81 -8.59 -5.41
CA ALA A 58 3.76 -9.41 -4.66
C ALA A 58 3.28 -10.86 -4.57
N VAL A 59 1.99 -11.11 -4.36
CA VAL A 59 1.41 -12.46 -4.37
C VAL A 59 1.56 -13.10 -5.75
N GLU A 60 1.21 -12.40 -6.82
CA GLU A 60 1.40 -12.87 -8.21
C GLU A 60 2.88 -13.18 -8.51
N TRP A 61 3.80 -12.35 -7.99
CA TRP A 61 5.24 -12.56 -8.16
C TRP A 61 5.74 -13.75 -7.35
N PHE A 62 5.28 -13.90 -6.11
CA PHE A 62 5.65 -14.98 -5.21
C PHE A 62 5.16 -16.33 -5.74
N GLU A 63 3.94 -16.40 -6.25
CA GLU A 63 3.39 -17.58 -6.91
C GLU A 63 4.20 -17.96 -8.17
N ARG A 64 4.69 -16.95 -8.91
CA ARG A 64 5.52 -17.18 -10.11
C ARG A 64 6.95 -17.63 -9.79
N TYR A 65 7.52 -17.15 -8.69
CA TYR A 65 8.93 -17.38 -8.32
C TYR A 65 9.15 -18.48 -7.28
N LEU A 66 8.09 -19.04 -6.71
CA LEU A 66 8.17 -20.19 -5.81
C LEU A 66 7.71 -21.46 -6.55
N PRO A 67 8.51 -22.02 -7.48
CA PRO A 67 8.28 -23.38 -7.94
C PRO A 67 8.45 -24.32 -6.74
N ASP A 68 7.57 -25.31 -6.70
CA ASP A 68 7.43 -26.38 -5.72
C ASP A 68 8.78 -26.77 -5.08
N MET A 69 9.06 -26.29 -3.86
CA MET A 69 10.19 -26.78 -3.06
C MET A 69 9.88 -28.16 -2.43
N THR A 70 8.79 -28.80 -2.86
CA THR A 70 8.24 -30.07 -2.36
C THR A 70 8.43 -31.22 -3.36
N GLU A 71 9.43 -31.15 -4.24
CA GLU A 71 9.96 -32.30 -4.99
C GLU A 71 11.30 -32.79 -4.41
N GLY A 72 11.36 -32.99 -3.10
CA GLY A 72 12.58 -33.48 -2.44
C GLY A 72 12.35 -33.97 -1.02
N GLU A 73 11.78 -35.18 -0.91
CA GLU A 73 12.07 -36.28 0.05
C GLU A 73 10.82 -37.09 0.41
#